data_AF-A0A3N2K467-F1
#
_entry.id   AF-A0A3N2K467-F1
#
_cell.length_a   1.000
_cell.length_b   1.000
_cell.length_c   1.000
_cell.angle_alpha   90.00
_cell.angle_beta   90.00
_cell.angle_gamma   90.00
#
_symmetry.space_group_name_H-M   'P 1'
#
loop_
_entity.id
_entity.type
_entity.pdbx_description
1 polymer ?
#
loop_
_entity_poly.entity_id
_entity_poly.type
_entity_poly.pdbx_seq_one_letter_code
_entity_poly.pdbx_strand_id
1 'polypeptide(L)'
;MSTQNLSRTRNFVIFTFFVIVFFPTFWGYVSIGTGQLIYLIVSILGTIPVFLSLRAFKIPLPDVTPLFLLWSFSYLTTLVIQPILGHHIILKDFTDVIRPVIYLYFFILGFVFGKRLSLTKSFVNIIVILICVSLIFDIIKFFESFQLITKLYAVFEYGYLNYIRYSGTFGYCYNFGFVLIFIYCYCILSFPFKSFIFIGGCIAMLLVGSRSVLAAYMVVNIILFFTSSIPSYKKILIVPIIVLFIWVMYFIGTSWEIPVISDSIQYAERLYDTISGTAVDGSYDVRSSQKDKALLRFIESPIFGVGPTKDELPIEMQLGYYVSSWGICGLIIFIILQFCFFDSAIKGALSNKKDYLYKFSKSNAIWIISSFIVGMSTPITDQIRVFQIYFIIQGYQYAIANKNVSTSCSLFLIHKKIKKHPLK
;
A
#
# COMPACT_ATOMS: atom_id res chain seq x y z
N MET A 1 26.66 -15.40 -12.99
CA MET A 1 26.81 -14.05 -12.39
C MET A 1 27.85 -14.16 -11.29
N SER A 2 28.91 -13.33 -11.29
CA SER A 2 29.96 -13.41 -10.25
C SER A 2 29.38 -13.10 -8.86
N THR A 3 29.96 -13.69 -7.82
CA THR A 3 29.58 -13.48 -6.40
C THR A 3 29.65 -12.00 -6.00
N GLN A 4 30.61 -11.25 -6.53
CA GLN A 4 30.73 -9.79 -6.34
C GLN A 4 29.54 -9.01 -6.90
N ASN A 5 29.05 -9.37 -8.09
CA ASN A 5 27.88 -8.73 -8.70
C ASN A 5 26.58 -9.00 -7.92
N LEU A 6 26.50 -10.17 -7.26
CA LEU A 6 25.39 -10.51 -6.38
C LEU A 6 25.39 -9.66 -5.11
N SER A 7 26.54 -9.58 -4.43
CA SER A 7 26.72 -8.79 -3.22
C SER A 7 26.40 -7.30 -3.45
N ARG A 8 26.91 -6.74 -4.55
CA ARG A 8 26.65 -5.35 -4.94
C ARG A 8 25.16 -5.08 -5.15
N THR A 9 24.46 -5.98 -5.84
CA THR A 9 23.01 -5.81 -6.08
C THR A 9 22.20 -5.94 -4.78
N ARG A 10 22.57 -6.86 -3.88
CA ARG A 10 21.95 -6.98 -2.55
C ARG A 10 22.08 -5.69 -1.76
N ASN A 11 23.27 -5.08 -1.76
CA ASN A 11 23.52 -3.82 -1.06
C ASN A 11 22.68 -2.67 -1.65
N PHE A 12 22.48 -2.65 -2.98
CA PHE A 12 21.57 -1.68 -3.61
C PHE A 12 20.12 -1.85 -3.18
N VAL A 13 19.62 -3.08 -3.02
CA VAL A 13 18.27 -3.34 -2.49
C VAL A 13 18.15 -2.82 -1.06
N ILE A 14 19.13 -3.13 -0.20
CA ILE A 14 19.16 -2.65 1.19
C ILE A 14 19.15 -1.12 1.22
N PHE A 15 20.04 -0.48 0.44
CA PHE A 15 20.13 0.97 0.36
C PHE A 15 18.82 1.60 -0.13
N THR A 16 18.21 1.03 -1.17
CA THR A 16 16.92 1.48 -1.71
C THR A 16 15.83 1.50 -0.64
N PHE A 17 15.60 0.37 0.02
CA PHE A 17 14.57 0.31 1.06
C PHE A 17 14.93 1.14 2.28
N PHE A 18 16.22 1.25 2.63
CA PHE A 18 16.66 2.11 3.71
C PHE A 18 16.32 3.57 3.44
N VAL A 19 16.64 4.09 2.25
CA VAL A 19 16.28 5.45 1.85
C VAL A 19 14.75 5.64 1.86
N ILE A 20 14.00 4.70 1.32
CA ILE A 20 12.54 4.82 1.26
C ILE A 20 11.91 4.84 2.65
N VAL A 21 12.35 3.94 3.53
CA VAL A 21 11.73 3.72 4.85
C VAL A 21 12.24 4.69 5.90
N PHE A 22 13.53 5.01 5.91
CA PHE A 22 14.20 5.72 7.01
C PHE A 22 14.77 7.09 6.64
N PHE A 23 14.68 7.55 5.38
CA PHE A 23 15.01 8.95 5.10
C PHE A 23 13.97 9.87 5.76
N PRO A 24 14.35 10.93 6.48
CA PRO A 24 13.40 11.83 7.15
C PRO A 24 12.49 12.59 6.17
N THR A 25 11.24 12.87 6.58
CA THR A 25 10.30 13.72 5.81
C THR A 25 10.35 15.19 6.22
N PHE A 26 11.02 15.51 7.33
CA PHE A 26 11.19 16.86 7.90
C PHE A 26 9.89 17.59 8.25
N TRP A 27 8.78 16.86 8.47
CA TRP A 27 7.47 17.49 8.72
C TRP A 27 7.40 18.37 9.96
N GLY A 28 8.18 18.11 11.00
CA GLY A 28 8.24 18.97 12.19
C GLY A 28 9.04 20.25 11.99
N TYR A 29 9.65 20.45 10.82
CA TYR A 29 10.52 21.59 10.50
C TYR A 29 10.07 22.38 9.28
N VAL A 30 9.30 21.75 8.37
CA VAL A 30 8.77 22.39 7.16
C VAL A 30 7.32 21.96 6.94
N SER A 31 6.58 22.69 6.10
CA SER A 31 5.21 22.28 5.73
C SER A 31 5.19 20.87 5.13
N ILE A 32 4.09 20.14 5.35
CA ILE A 32 3.94 18.73 4.91
C ILE A 32 4.30 18.58 3.43
N GLY A 33 3.72 19.42 2.56
CA GLY A 33 3.97 19.37 1.12
C GLY A 33 5.44 19.57 0.75
N THR A 34 6.14 20.51 1.38
CA THR A 34 7.57 20.75 1.13
C THR A 34 8.44 19.59 1.61
N GLY A 35 8.21 19.12 2.84
CA GLY A 35 8.95 18.00 3.41
C GLY A 35 8.82 16.72 2.58
N GLN A 36 7.63 16.50 2.02
CA GLN A 36 7.39 15.39 1.11
C GLN A 36 8.07 15.51 -0.24
N LEU A 37 8.09 16.71 -0.82
CA LEU A 37 8.81 16.94 -2.07
C LEU A 37 10.31 16.68 -1.89
N ILE A 38 10.89 17.14 -0.78
CA ILE A 38 12.29 16.87 -0.41
C ILE A 38 12.52 15.36 -0.31
N TYR A 39 11.68 14.66 0.46
CA TYR A 39 11.74 13.21 0.58
C TYR A 39 11.68 12.51 -0.79
N LEU A 40 10.75 12.91 -1.66
CA LEU A 40 10.57 12.32 -2.98
C LEU A 40 11.81 12.52 -3.84
N ILE A 41 12.33 13.75 -3.92
CA ILE A 41 13.55 14.07 -4.68
C ILE A 41 14.71 13.22 -4.19
N VAL A 42 14.93 13.14 -2.88
CA VAL A 42 16.02 12.33 -2.32
C VAL A 42 15.82 10.84 -2.57
N SER A 43 14.59 10.33 -2.46
CA SER A 43 14.30 8.93 -2.76
C SER A 43 14.60 8.57 -4.22
N ILE A 44 14.27 9.45 -5.17
CA ILE A 44 14.55 9.27 -6.59
C ILE A 44 16.06 9.38 -6.84
N LEU A 45 16.71 10.46 -6.39
CA LEU A 45 18.14 10.66 -6.58
C LEU A 45 18.97 9.53 -5.96
N GLY A 46 18.58 9.06 -4.76
CA GLY A 46 19.20 7.92 -4.10
C GLY A 46 19.04 6.60 -4.86
N THR A 47 17.94 6.43 -5.61
CA THR A 47 17.67 5.18 -6.35
C THR A 47 18.13 5.23 -7.82
N ILE A 48 18.49 6.40 -8.36
CA ILE A 48 19.08 6.54 -9.71
C ILE A 48 20.38 5.73 -9.89
N PRO A 49 21.38 5.75 -8.99
CA PRO A 49 22.59 4.94 -9.14
C PRO A 49 22.29 3.44 -9.23
N VAL A 50 21.23 2.98 -8.56
CA VAL A 50 20.73 1.62 -8.68
C VAL A 50 20.25 1.39 -10.11
N PHE A 51 19.38 2.26 -10.64
CA PHE A 51 18.91 2.15 -12.02
C PHE A 51 20.04 2.19 -13.07
N LEU A 52 21.01 3.10 -12.93
CA LEU A 52 22.14 3.24 -13.85
C LEU A 52 23.07 2.02 -13.81
N SER A 53 23.38 1.50 -12.62
CA SER A 53 24.19 0.28 -12.48
C SER A 53 23.47 -0.98 -12.99
N LEU A 54 22.13 -0.96 -12.99
CA LEU A 54 21.30 -2.06 -13.50
C LEU A 54 21.00 -1.93 -15.01
N ARG A 55 21.12 -0.73 -15.61
CA ARG A 55 20.95 -0.46 -17.06
C ARG A 55 22.00 -1.14 -17.95
N ALA A 56 23.09 -1.65 -17.39
CA ALA A 56 24.00 -2.57 -18.09
C ALA A 56 23.30 -3.86 -18.59
N PHE A 57 22.09 -4.13 -18.10
CA PHE A 57 21.30 -5.30 -18.42
C PHE A 57 20.12 -4.82 -19.25
N LYS A 58 20.08 -5.18 -20.53
CA LYS A 58 19.04 -4.83 -21.52
C LYS A 58 17.68 -5.46 -21.14
N ILE A 59 17.10 -5.07 -20.01
CA ILE A 59 15.84 -5.61 -19.49
C ILE A 59 14.68 -4.91 -20.23
N PRO A 60 13.79 -5.64 -20.91
CA PRO A 60 12.64 -5.04 -21.56
C PRO A 60 11.69 -4.42 -20.53
N LEU A 61 11.00 -3.35 -20.92
CA LEU A 61 9.96 -2.75 -20.09
C LEU A 61 8.81 -3.75 -19.87
N PRO A 62 8.17 -3.74 -18.70
CA PRO A 62 7.01 -4.57 -18.43
C PRO A 62 5.82 -4.13 -19.29
N ASP A 63 5.00 -5.08 -19.72
CA ASP A 63 3.81 -4.88 -20.56
C ASP A 63 2.68 -4.12 -19.88
N VAL A 64 2.74 -3.91 -18.56
CA VAL A 64 1.83 -2.99 -17.84
C VAL A 64 2.24 -1.51 -17.96
N THR A 65 3.44 -1.20 -18.49
CA THR A 65 3.90 0.19 -18.68
C THR A 65 2.90 1.08 -19.44
N PRO A 66 2.25 0.64 -20.54
CA PRO A 66 1.24 1.43 -21.22
C PRO A 66 0.06 1.84 -20.32
N LEU A 67 -0.33 1.01 -19.35
CA LEU A 67 -1.42 1.35 -18.42
C LEU A 67 -1.05 2.54 -17.53
N PHE A 68 0.19 2.59 -17.03
CA PHE A 68 0.68 3.73 -16.26
C PHE A 68 0.77 5.01 -17.11
N LEU A 69 1.20 4.89 -18.37
CA LEU A 69 1.26 6.04 -19.28
C LEU A 69 -0.14 6.53 -19.65
N LEU A 70 -1.08 5.61 -19.89
CA LEU A 70 -2.49 5.94 -20.14
C LEU A 70 -3.11 6.61 -18.92
N TRP A 71 -2.76 6.15 -17.72
CA TRP A 71 -3.20 6.76 -16.47
C TRP A 71 -2.69 8.21 -16.32
N SER A 72 -1.41 8.47 -16.61
CA SER A 72 -0.89 9.85 -16.66
C SER A 72 -1.56 10.68 -17.75
N PHE A 73 -1.82 10.08 -18.92
CA PHE A 73 -2.47 10.78 -20.04
C PHE A 73 -3.93 11.13 -19.74
N SER A 74 -4.68 10.26 -19.07
CA SER A 74 -6.05 10.57 -18.65
C SER A 74 -6.08 11.81 -17.77
N TYR A 75 -5.09 11.96 -16.88
CA TYR A 75 -5.00 13.11 -16.01
C TYR A 75 -4.52 14.38 -16.73
N LEU A 76 -3.59 14.25 -17.68
CA LEU A 76 -3.21 15.38 -18.54
C LEU A 76 -4.42 15.90 -19.32
N THR A 77 -5.31 15.00 -19.75
CA THR A 77 -6.58 15.35 -20.39
C THR A 77 -7.50 16.11 -19.42
N THR A 78 -7.59 15.68 -18.16
CA THR A 78 -8.31 16.41 -17.10
C THR A 78 -7.82 17.85 -16.93
N LEU A 79 -6.50 18.07 -16.97
CA LEU A 79 -5.93 19.42 -16.86
C LEU A 79 -6.27 20.32 -18.05
N VAL A 80 -6.36 19.76 -19.26
CA VAL A 80 -6.77 20.51 -20.45
C VAL A 80 -8.25 20.88 -20.39
N ILE A 81 -9.09 20.01 -19.83
CA ILE A 81 -10.55 20.24 -19.72
C ILE A 81 -10.89 21.23 -18.61
N GLN A 82 -10.16 21.23 -17.49
CA GLN A 82 -10.52 22.05 -16.32
C GLN A 82 -10.71 23.56 -16.59
N PRO A 83 -9.83 24.25 -17.34
CA PRO A 83 -10.04 25.65 -17.71
C PRO A 83 -11.32 25.89 -18.50
N ILE A 84 -11.74 24.92 -19.34
CA ILE A 84 -12.97 24.99 -20.13
C ILE A 84 -14.21 24.95 -19.21
N LEU A 85 -14.10 24.21 -18.09
CA LEU A 85 -15.12 24.14 -17.05
C LEU A 85 -15.08 25.33 -16.07
N GLY A 86 -14.24 26.34 -16.31
CA GLY A 86 -14.10 27.52 -15.45
C GLY A 86 -13.26 27.28 -14.19
N HIS A 87 -12.52 26.16 -14.10
CA HIS A 87 -11.62 25.90 -12.97
C HIS A 87 -10.19 26.41 -13.24
N HIS A 88 -9.61 27.11 -12.26
CA HIS A 88 -8.21 27.56 -12.31
C HIS A 88 -7.23 26.43 -12.02
N ILE A 89 -6.15 26.31 -12.79
CA ILE A 89 -5.09 25.32 -12.54
C ILE A 89 -4.12 25.84 -11.47
N ILE A 90 -3.77 25.00 -10.50
CA ILE A 90 -2.76 25.29 -9.47
C ILE A 90 -1.54 24.35 -9.60
N LEU A 91 -0.42 24.70 -8.97
CA LEU A 91 0.81 23.89 -9.04
C LEU A 91 0.61 22.43 -8.59
N LYS A 92 -0.26 22.20 -7.59
CA LYS A 92 -0.61 20.86 -7.09
C LYS A 92 -1.19 19.96 -8.18
N ASP A 93 -1.93 20.52 -9.13
CA ASP A 93 -2.51 19.78 -10.26
C ASP A 93 -1.40 19.15 -11.12
N PHE A 94 -0.31 19.88 -11.40
CA PHE A 94 0.81 19.34 -12.16
C PHE A 94 1.57 18.23 -11.44
N THR A 95 1.68 18.30 -10.10
CA THR A 95 2.33 17.24 -9.31
C THR A 95 1.55 15.92 -9.35
N ASP A 96 0.23 15.98 -9.56
CA ASP A 96 -0.63 14.80 -9.65
C ASP A 96 -0.56 14.12 -11.03
N VAL A 97 -0.25 14.84 -12.12
CA VAL A 97 0.01 14.26 -13.46
C VAL A 97 1.17 13.27 -13.42
N ILE A 98 2.23 13.65 -12.69
CA ILE A 98 3.50 12.92 -12.64
C ILE A 98 3.37 11.68 -11.73
N ARG A 99 2.27 11.55 -10.97
CA ARG A 99 2.00 10.47 -10.03
C ARG A 99 2.17 9.07 -10.62
N PRO A 100 1.48 8.70 -11.72
CA PRO A 100 1.62 7.36 -12.28
C PRO A 100 3.02 7.11 -12.84
N VAL A 101 3.75 8.16 -13.27
CA VAL A 101 5.14 8.06 -13.72
C VAL A 101 6.07 7.71 -12.55
N ILE A 102 5.88 8.34 -11.39
CA ILE A 102 6.63 8.01 -10.17
C ILE A 102 6.30 6.58 -9.73
N TYR A 103 5.04 6.18 -9.74
CA TYR A 103 4.63 4.81 -9.42
C TYR A 103 5.25 3.79 -10.38
N LEU A 104 5.27 4.09 -11.68
CA LEU A 104 5.93 3.28 -12.69
C LEU A 104 7.44 3.18 -12.43
N TYR A 105 8.09 4.26 -12.01
CA TYR A 105 9.52 4.23 -11.66
C TYR A 105 9.81 3.21 -10.55
N PHE A 106 9.07 3.27 -9.44
CA PHE A 106 9.23 2.32 -8.33
C PHE A 106 8.80 0.90 -8.69
N PHE A 107 7.78 0.76 -9.54
CA PHE A 107 7.40 -0.53 -10.11
C PHE A 107 8.54 -1.15 -10.95
N ILE A 108 9.15 -0.38 -11.85
CA ILE A 108 10.28 -0.85 -12.67
C ILE A 108 11.45 -1.26 -11.77
N LEU A 109 11.74 -0.48 -10.71
CA LEU A 109 12.78 -0.81 -9.75
C LEU A 109 12.57 -2.20 -9.13
N GLY A 110 11.35 -2.47 -8.63
CA GLY A 110 10.94 -3.77 -8.12
C GLY A 110 11.02 -4.89 -9.18
N PHE A 111 10.57 -4.61 -10.39
CA PHE A 111 10.62 -5.54 -11.52
C PHE A 111 12.04 -5.98 -11.85
N VAL A 112 12.98 -5.04 -11.89
CA VAL A 112 14.40 -5.33 -12.12
C VAL A 112 14.97 -6.20 -11.00
N PHE A 113 14.61 -5.94 -9.74
CA PHE A 113 15.02 -6.80 -8.61
C PHE A 113 14.47 -8.23 -8.76
N GLY A 114 13.20 -8.40 -9.15
CA GLY A 114 12.57 -9.71 -9.29
C GLY A 114 13.09 -10.55 -10.45
N LYS A 115 13.55 -9.91 -11.54
CA LYS A 115 14.23 -10.60 -12.66
C LYS A 115 15.61 -11.15 -12.26
N ARG A 116 16.27 -10.57 -11.24
CA ARG A 116 17.54 -11.07 -10.71
C ARG A 116 17.31 -12.18 -9.67
N LEU A 117 16.98 -13.35 -10.19
CA LEU A 117 16.64 -14.60 -9.47
C LEU A 117 17.56 -14.97 -8.30
N SER A 118 18.83 -14.64 -8.37
CA SER A 118 19.81 -14.92 -7.31
C SER A 118 19.58 -14.11 -6.03
N LEU A 119 18.74 -13.07 -6.07
CA LEU A 119 18.42 -12.20 -4.93
C LEU A 119 17.05 -12.48 -4.32
N THR A 120 16.26 -13.38 -4.92
CA THR A 120 14.84 -13.57 -4.59
C THR A 120 14.59 -13.85 -3.09
N LYS A 121 15.39 -14.72 -2.47
CA LYS A 121 15.28 -14.99 -1.02
C LYS A 121 15.77 -13.80 -0.17
N SER A 122 16.86 -13.16 -0.58
CA SER A 122 17.41 -12.00 0.13
C SER A 122 16.47 -10.81 0.09
N PHE A 123 15.79 -10.56 -1.03
CA PHE A 123 14.83 -9.47 -1.18
C PHE A 123 13.67 -9.61 -0.20
N VAL A 124 13.03 -10.79 -0.15
CA VAL A 124 11.93 -11.06 0.79
C VAL A 124 12.40 -10.86 2.23
N ASN A 125 13.56 -11.39 2.60
CA ASN A 125 14.12 -11.22 3.93
C ASN A 125 14.42 -9.75 4.26
N ILE A 126 15.00 -9.00 3.31
CA ILE A 126 15.32 -7.58 3.50
C ILE A 126 14.05 -6.77 3.74
N ILE A 127 13.00 -6.98 2.95
CA ILE A 127 11.71 -6.30 3.14
C ILE A 127 11.15 -6.57 4.53
N VAL A 128 11.09 -7.85 4.92
CA VAL A 128 10.54 -8.26 6.22
C VAL A 128 11.36 -7.65 7.36
N ILE A 129 12.69 -7.75 7.29
CA ILE A 129 13.59 -7.19 8.31
C ILE A 129 13.41 -5.68 8.41
N LEU A 130 13.45 -4.95 7.28
CA LEU A 130 13.37 -3.49 7.32
C LEU A 130 12.03 -2.99 7.83
N ILE A 131 10.91 -3.64 7.47
CA ILE A 131 9.60 -3.29 8.02
C ILE A 131 9.51 -3.66 9.51
N CYS A 132 10.10 -4.79 9.94
CA CYS A 132 10.19 -5.12 11.35
C CYS A 132 11.05 -4.10 12.14
N VAL A 133 12.12 -3.58 11.54
CA VAL A 133 12.91 -2.50 12.16
C VAL A 133 12.10 -1.20 12.22
N SER A 134 11.21 -0.94 11.26
CA SER A 134 10.26 0.18 11.36
C SER A 134 9.33 0.09 12.55
N LEU A 135 8.95 -1.13 13.00
CA LEU A 135 8.17 -1.31 14.25
C LEU A 135 8.94 -0.77 15.46
N ILE A 136 10.24 -1.06 15.53
CA ILE A 136 11.10 -0.57 16.61
C ILE A 136 11.17 0.94 16.56
N PHE A 137 11.31 1.52 15.36
CA PHE A 137 11.33 2.97 15.20
C PHE A 137 9.99 3.63 15.56
N ASP A 138 8.86 2.93 15.35
CA ASP A 138 7.55 3.43 15.76
C ASP A 138 7.37 3.42 17.28
N ILE A 139 7.96 2.46 17.99
CA ILE A 139 7.98 2.42 19.46
C ILE A 139 8.71 3.63 20.04
N ILE A 140 9.73 4.14 19.34
CA ILE A 140 10.53 5.27 19.82
C ILE A 140 9.70 6.54 20.05
N LYS A 141 8.55 6.72 19.36
CA LYS A 141 7.68 7.90 19.53
C LYS A 141 7.07 8.04 20.92
N PHE A 142 7.00 6.94 21.69
CA PHE A 142 6.48 6.95 23.05
C PHE A 142 7.50 7.46 24.08
N PHE A 143 8.74 7.72 23.66
CA PHE A 143 9.81 8.17 24.54
C PHE A 143 10.19 9.63 24.23
N GLU A 144 9.99 10.50 25.22
CA GLU A 144 10.31 11.94 25.13
C GLU A 144 11.76 12.22 24.68
N SER A 145 12.72 11.43 25.14
CA SER A 145 14.14 11.59 24.79
C SER A 145 14.44 11.49 23.29
N PHE A 146 13.52 10.92 22.50
CA PHE A 146 13.68 10.76 21.06
C PHE A 146 12.82 11.75 20.23
N GLN A 147 12.22 12.76 20.87
CA GLN A 147 11.43 13.80 20.19
C GLN A 147 12.17 14.47 19.03
N LEU A 148 13.47 14.75 19.17
CA LEU A 148 14.26 15.38 18.10
C LEU A 148 14.25 14.54 16.80
N ILE A 149 14.38 13.22 16.94
CA ILE A 149 14.40 12.29 15.81
C ILE A 149 12.99 12.11 15.25
N THR A 150 11.99 12.00 16.12
CA THR A 150 10.59 11.73 15.72
C THR A 150 9.91 12.97 15.13
N LYS A 151 10.32 14.19 15.50
CA LYS A 151 9.94 15.44 14.81
C LYS A 151 10.35 15.48 13.34
N LEU A 152 11.37 14.72 12.92
CA LEU A 152 11.68 14.56 11.50
C LEU A 152 10.58 13.83 10.71
N TYR A 153 9.62 13.21 11.39
CA TYR A 153 8.55 12.39 10.80
C TYR A 153 7.14 12.75 11.29
N ALA A 154 7.02 13.69 12.22
CA ALA A 154 5.76 14.05 12.88
C ALA A 154 5.33 15.45 12.48
N VAL A 155 4.03 15.63 12.23
CA VAL A 155 3.41 16.95 12.00
C VAL A 155 3.01 17.62 13.31
N PHE A 156 2.62 16.81 14.30
CA PHE A 156 2.03 17.28 15.55
C PHE A 156 3.09 17.42 16.65
N GLU A 157 2.75 18.15 17.70
CA GLU A 157 3.60 18.31 18.88
C GLU A 157 3.54 17.08 19.79
N TYR A 158 4.64 16.81 20.51
CA TYR A 158 4.66 15.70 21.47
C TYR A 158 3.61 15.87 22.57
N GLY A 159 3.04 14.77 23.03
CA GLY A 159 2.01 14.77 24.08
C GLY A 159 0.58 14.85 23.56
N TYR A 160 0.36 15.24 22.30
CA TYR A 160 -0.96 15.18 21.67
C TYR A 160 -1.26 13.77 21.15
N LEU A 161 -2.54 13.36 21.21
CA LEU A 161 -3.00 12.06 20.66
C LEU A 161 -2.61 11.90 19.19
N ASN A 162 -2.71 12.97 18.40
CA ASN A 162 -2.33 12.95 16.99
C ASN A 162 -0.81 12.82 16.80
N TYR A 163 0.03 13.18 17.76
CA TYR A 163 1.44 12.87 17.63
C TYR A 163 1.71 11.37 17.71
N ILE A 164 1.10 10.68 18.67
CA ILE A 164 1.23 9.23 18.82
C ILE A 164 0.69 8.50 17.58
N ARG A 165 -0.37 9.03 16.98
CA ARG A 165 -1.02 8.46 15.77
C ARG A 165 -0.34 8.85 14.45
N TYR A 166 0.37 9.97 14.40
CA TYR A 166 0.93 10.54 13.18
C TYR A 166 2.43 10.85 13.30
N SER A 167 3.17 9.95 13.95
CA SER A 167 4.63 9.97 14.02
C SER A 167 5.20 8.59 13.71
N GLY A 168 6.48 8.57 13.31
CA GLY A 168 7.18 7.36 12.88
C GLY A 168 7.42 7.29 11.38
N THR A 169 8.13 6.26 10.92
CA THR A 169 8.63 6.16 9.53
C THR A 169 7.56 6.26 8.44
N PHE A 170 6.30 5.99 8.74
CA PHE A 170 5.19 6.00 7.78
C PHE A 170 4.26 7.21 7.91
N GLY A 171 4.52 8.08 8.89
CA GLY A 171 3.84 9.35 9.10
C GLY A 171 2.39 9.26 9.58
N TYR A 172 1.59 8.35 9.02
CA TYR A 172 0.18 8.12 9.37
C TYR A 172 0.00 6.71 9.95
N CYS A 173 -0.80 6.57 11.01
CA CYS A 173 -1.10 5.27 11.61
C CYS A 173 -1.68 4.26 10.60
N TYR A 174 -2.59 4.68 9.72
CA TYR A 174 -3.21 3.77 8.76
C TYR A 174 -2.23 3.29 7.67
N ASN A 175 -1.24 4.12 7.31
CA ASN A 175 -0.15 3.76 6.39
C ASN A 175 0.72 2.66 6.99
N PHE A 176 1.12 2.85 8.24
CA PHE A 176 1.86 1.86 8.99
C PHE A 176 1.08 0.56 9.14
N GLY A 177 -0.18 0.64 9.58
CA GLY A 177 -1.07 -0.51 9.71
C GLY A 177 -1.24 -1.28 8.40
N PHE A 178 -1.40 -0.58 7.27
CA PHE A 178 -1.45 -1.21 5.96
C PHE A 178 -0.18 -2.02 5.66
N VAL A 179 1.01 -1.44 5.86
CA VAL A 179 2.28 -2.15 5.65
C VAL A 179 2.44 -3.33 6.62
N LEU A 180 1.95 -3.19 7.86
CA LEU A 180 1.96 -4.28 8.84
C LEU A 180 1.06 -5.45 8.46
N ILE A 181 -0.07 -5.21 7.78
CA ILE A 181 -0.93 -6.30 7.30
C ILE A 181 -0.15 -7.24 6.37
N PHE A 182 0.70 -6.70 5.50
CA PHE A 182 1.56 -7.52 4.63
C PHE A 182 2.51 -8.42 5.43
N ILE A 183 3.22 -7.85 6.40
CA ILE A 183 4.16 -8.59 7.26
C ILE A 183 3.43 -9.63 8.10
N TYR A 184 2.31 -9.26 8.69
CA TYR A 184 1.45 -10.18 9.43
C TYR A 184 1.05 -11.38 8.57
N CYS A 185 0.55 -11.13 7.35
CA CYS A 185 0.18 -12.19 6.40
C CYS A 185 1.38 -13.08 6.04
N TYR A 186 2.56 -12.50 5.86
CA TYR A 186 3.76 -13.28 5.57
C TYR A 186 4.17 -14.13 6.75
N CYS A 187 4.17 -13.58 7.97
CA CYS A 187 4.57 -14.26 9.19
C CYS A 187 3.63 -15.43 9.52
N ILE A 188 2.31 -15.22 9.48
CA ILE A 188 1.33 -16.26 9.80
C ILE A 188 1.36 -17.43 8.80
N LEU A 189 1.74 -17.16 7.55
CA LEU A 189 1.95 -18.21 6.55
C LEU A 189 3.32 -18.89 6.71
N SER A 190 4.35 -18.17 7.16
CA SER A 190 5.75 -18.63 7.16
C SER A 190 6.17 -19.40 8.40
N PHE A 191 5.67 -19.03 9.58
CA PHE A 191 6.15 -19.55 10.85
C PHE A 191 5.14 -20.52 11.50
N PRO A 192 5.63 -21.49 12.31
CA PRO A 192 4.76 -22.49 12.95
C PRO A 192 3.93 -21.91 14.10
N PHE A 193 4.38 -20.81 14.72
CA PHE A 193 3.77 -20.19 15.91
C PHE A 193 2.56 -19.28 15.57
N LYS A 194 1.60 -19.81 14.79
CA LYS A 194 0.48 -19.03 14.25
C LYS A 194 -0.35 -18.33 15.30
N SER A 195 -0.60 -18.97 16.45
CA SER A 195 -1.37 -18.40 17.55
C SER A 195 -0.70 -17.18 18.16
N PHE A 196 0.62 -17.23 18.39
CA PHE A 196 1.37 -16.07 18.89
C PHE A 196 1.41 -14.92 17.89
N ILE A 197 1.53 -15.23 16.59
CA ILE A 197 1.50 -14.22 15.52
C ILE A 197 0.10 -13.59 15.41
N PHE A 198 -0.96 -14.38 15.56
CA PHE A 198 -2.33 -13.88 15.63
C PHE A 198 -2.52 -12.93 16.82
N ILE A 199 -2.15 -13.37 18.04
CA ILE A 199 -2.26 -12.55 19.26
C ILE A 199 -1.44 -11.25 19.12
N GLY A 200 -0.18 -11.36 18.69
CA GLY A 200 0.68 -10.19 18.46
C GLY A 200 0.12 -9.26 17.37
N GLY A 201 -0.50 -9.82 16.34
CA GLY A 201 -1.21 -9.07 15.30
C GLY A 201 -2.43 -8.32 15.84
N CYS A 202 -3.24 -8.94 16.68
CA CYS A 202 -4.38 -8.28 17.34
C CYS A 202 -3.91 -7.09 18.17
N ILE A 203 -2.88 -7.28 19.01
CA ILE A 203 -2.31 -6.21 19.83
C ILE A 203 -1.78 -5.08 18.94
N ALA A 204 -0.95 -5.41 17.94
CA ALA A 204 -0.37 -4.41 17.05
C ALA A 204 -1.43 -3.61 16.28
N MET A 205 -2.45 -4.26 15.72
CA MET A 205 -3.49 -3.59 14.93
C MET A 205 -4.44 -2.75 15.79
N LEU A 206 -4.67 -3.13 17.05
CA LEU A 206 -5.37 -2.29 18.02
C LEU A 206 -4.57 -1.04 18.35
N LEU A 207 -3.27 -1.19 18.64
CA LEU A 207 -2.37 -0.06 18.95
C LEU A 207 -2.17 0.91 17.79
N VAL A 208 -2.41 0.47 16.54
CA VAL A 208 -2.44 1.38 15.39
C VAL A 208 -3.56 2.43 15.52
N GLY A 209 -4.69 2.11 16.17
CA GLY A 209 -5.77 3.09 16.41
C GLY A 209 -6.43 3.61 15.12
N SER A 210 -6.49 2.77 14.08
CA SER A 210 -7.17 3.07 12.80
C SER A 210 -8.27 2.05 12.51
N ARG A 211 -9.50 2.56 12.36
CA ARG A 211 -10.70 1.77 12.05
C ARG A 211 -10.59 1.05 10.71
N SER A 212 -10.04 1.71 9.68
CA SER A 212 -9.92 1.10 8.35
C SER A 212 -8.87 -0.02 8.33
N VAL A 213 -7.81 0.10 9.14
CA VAL A 213 -6.82 -0.97 9.35
C VAL A 213 -7.42 -2.14 10.12
N LEU A 214 -8.20 -1.88 11.19
CA LEU A 214 -8.89 -2.92 11.94
C LEU A 214 -9.87 -3.70 11.05
N ALA A 215 -10.67 -3.00 10.25
CA ALA A 215 -11.58 -3.62 9.29
C ALA A 215 -10.82 -4.46 8.25
N ALA A 216 -9.72 -3.93 7.70
CA ALA A 216 -8.88 -4.67 6.75
C ALA A 216 -8.27 -5.92 7.40
N TYR A 217 -7.78 -5.81 8.64
CA TYR A 217 -7.23 -6.93 9.40
C TYR A 217 -8.27 -8.02 9.67
N MET A 218 -9.52 -7.66 10.00
CA MET A 218 -10.61 -8.62 10.16
C MET A 218 -10.88 -9.37 8.85
N VAL A 219 -11.01 -8.65 7.73
CA VAL A 219 -11.21 -9.27 6.41
C VAL A 219 -10.04 -10.18 6.01
N VAL A 220 -8.80 -9.77 6.28
CA VAL A 220 -7.60 -10.60 6.09
C VAL A 220 -7.69 -11.90 6.89
N ASN A 221 -8.06 -11.83 8.16
CA ASN A 221 -8.20 -13.02 9.00
C ASN A 221 -9.31 -13.95 8.51
N ILE A 222 -10.43 -13.39 8.07
CA ILE A 222 -11.52 -14.15 7.43
C ILE A 222 -10.98 -14.89 6.20
N ILE A 223 -10.27 -14.20 5.30
CA ILE A 223 -9.68 -14.81 4.10
C ILE A 223 -8.68 -15.90 4.48
N LEU A 224 -7.77 -15.65 5.43
CA LEU A 224 -6.78 -16.63 5.88
C LEU A 224 -7.44 -17.86 6.53
N PHE A 225 -8.49 -17.65 7.31
CA PHE A 225 -9.25 -18.72 7.96
C PHE A 225 -9.95 -19.59 6.92
N PHE A 226 -10.70 -18.99 5.99
CA PHE A 226 -11.41 -19.75 4.95
C PHE A 226 -10.46 -20.45 3.98
N THR A 227 -9.31 -19.83 3.65
CA THR A 227 -8.29 -20.43 2.78
C THR A 227 -7.30 -21.35 3.51
N SER A 228 -7.49 -21.61 4.81
CA SER A 228 -6.70 -22.57 5.56
C SER A 228 -7.09 -24.02 5.23
N SER A 229 -6.14 -24.95 5.41
CA SER A 229 -6.34 -26.39 5.24
C SER A 229 -7.21 -27.05 6.32
N ILE A 230 -7.76 -26.26 7.25
CA ILE A 230 -8.63 -26.77 8.31
C ILE A 230 -9.95 -27.24 7.66
N PRO A 231 -10.44 -28.46 7.96
CA PRO A 231 -11.74 -28.92 7.49
C PRO A 231 -12.88 -28.00 7.93
N SER A 232 -13.88 -27.81 7.07
CA SER A 232 -14.98 -26.85 7.30
C SER A 232 -15.74 -27.07 8.61
N TYR A 233 -15.93 -28.32 9.05
CA TYR A 233 -16.61 -28.60 10.32
C TYR A 233 -15.79 -28.17 11.55
N LYS A 234 -14.46 -28.26 11.51
CA LYS A 234 -13.59 -27.76 12.60
C LYS A 234 -13.56 -26.25 12.64
N LYS A 235 -13.71 -25.58 11.49
CA LYS A 235 -13.84 -24.12 11.42
C LYS A 235 -15.04 -23.65 12.25
N ILE A 236 -16.20 -24.31 12.13
CA ILE A 236 -17.41 -23.97 12.89
C ILE A 236 -17.18 -24.06 14.41
N LEU A 237 -16.44 -25.07 14.88
CA LEU A 237 -16.15 -25.27 16.30
C LEU A 237 -15.11 -24.28 16.87
N ILE A 238 -14.22 -23.77 16.04
CA ILE A 238 -13.16 -22.83 16.46
C ILE A 238 -13.70 -21.41 16.66
N VAL A 239 -14.72 -21.01 15.88
CA VAL A 239 -15.27 -19.65 15.92
C VAL A 239 -15.75 -19.24 17.33
N PRO A 240 -16.55 -20.04 18.06
CA PRO A 240 -16.95 -19.70 19.43
C PRO A 240 -15.78 -19.49 20.40
N ILE A 241 -14.72 -20.30 20.27
CA ILE A 241 -13.52 -20.20 21.12
C ILE A 241 -12.78 -18.88 20.85
N ILE A 242 -12.66 -18.48 19.58
CA ILE A 242 -12.07 -17.20 19.20
C ILE A 242 -12.91 -16.04 19.73
N VAL A 243 -14.24 -16.11 19.59
CA VAL A 243 -15.15 -15.07 20.11
C VAL A 243 -15.01 -14.93 21.63
N LEU A 244 -14.99 -16.04 22.36
CA LEU A 244 -14.78 -16.04 23.82
C LEU A 244 -13.43 -15.43 24.19
N PHE A 245 -12.35 -15.79 23.47
CA PHE A 245 -11.02 -15.22 23.69
C PHE A 245 -10.99 -13.70 23.47
N ILE A 246 -11.59 -13.22 22.37
CA ILE A 246 -11.71 -11.78 22.10
C ILE A 246 -12.47 -11.07 23.21
N TRP A 247 -13.58 -11.66 23.67
CA TRP A 247 -14.39 -11.11 24.76
C TRP A 247 -13.61 -11.01 26.08
N VAL A 248 -12.85 -12.04 26.45
CA VAL A 248 -11.96 -12.02 27.62
C VAL A 248 -10.88 -10.94 27.48
N MET A 249 -10.24 -10.84 26.31
CA MET A 249 -9.21 -9.83 26.06
C MET A 249 -9.77 -8.40 26.12
N TYR A 250 -10.97 -8.19 25.61
CA TYR A 250 -11.68 -6.91 25.70
C TYR A 250 -11.97 -6.56 27.17
N PHE A 251 -12.52 -7.51 27.94
CA PHE A 251 -12.81 -7.31 29.36
C PHE A 251 -11.55 -6.89 30.12
N ILE A 252 -10.45 -7.65 29.99
CA ILE A 252 -9.16 -7.33 30.62
C ILE A 252 -8.68 -5.93 30.18
N GLY A 253 -8.74 -5.63 28.88
CA GLY A 253 -8.30 -4.35 28.33
C GLY A 253 -9.07 -3.15 28.88
N THR A 254 -10.40 -3.28 29.05
CA THR A 254 -11.24 -2.22 29.65
C THR A 254 -11.03 -2.07 31.16
N SER A 255 -10.67 -3.13 31.87
CA SER A 255 -10.48 -3.10 33.33
C SER A 255 -9.15 -2.51 33.79
N TRP A 256 -8.14 -2.40 32.92
CA TRP A 256 -6.77 -2.01 33.32
C TRP A 256 -6.50 -0.50 33.24
N GLU A 257 -7.44 0.33 32.78
CA GLU A 257 -7.34 1.81 32.70
C GLU A 257 -6.02 2.38 32.14
N ILE A 258 -5.29 1.63 31.32
CA ILE A 258 -4.06 2.13 30.67
C ILE A 258 -4.49 3.10 29.55
N PRO A 259 -4.12 4.39 29.59
CA PRO A 259 -4.67 5.41 28.68
C PRO A 259 -4.57 5.06 27.20
N VAL A 260 -3.41 4.56 26.76
CA VAL A 260 -3.18 4.16 25.36
C VAL A 260 -4.06 2.98 24.94
N ILE A 261 -4.32 2.04 25.86
CA ILE A 261 -5.17 0.87 25.60
C ILE A 261 -6.64 1.29 25.60
N SER A 262 -7.04 2.14 26.54
CA SER A 262 -8.40 2.69 26.63
C SER A 262 -8.78 3.46 25.36
N ASP A 263 -7.91 4.36 24.89
CA ASP A 263 -8.13 5.08 23.64
C ASP A 263 -8.26 4.14 22.43
N SER A 264 -7.42 3.11 22.37
CA SER A 264 -7.44 2.11 21.28
C SER A 264 -8.73 1.29 21.30
N ILE A 265 -9.25 0.94 22.48
CA ILE A 265 -10.52 0.24 22.66
C ILE A 265 -11.69 1.13 22.22
N GLN A 266 -11.72 2.40 22.63
CA GLN A 266 -12.74 3.35 22.19
C GLN A 266 -12.80 3.47 20.65
N TYR A 267 -11.66 3.40 19.95
CA TYR A 267 -11.67 3.38 18.49
C TYR A 267 -12.30 2.12 17.89
N ALA A 268 -12.11 0.96 18.53
CA ALA A 268 -12.74 -0.30 18.12
C ALA A 268 -14.27 -0.26 18.40
N GLU A 269 -14.68 0.27 19.55
CA GLU A 269 -16.09 0.51 19.89
C GLU A 269 -16.74 1.46 18.88
N ARG A 270 -16.10 2.58 18.54
CA ARG A 270 -16.60 3.50 17.51
C ARG A 270 -16.76 2.85 16.14
N LEU A 271 -15.92 1.86 15.78
CA LEU A 271 -16.12 1.09 14.55
C LEU A 271 -17.38 0.23 14.65
N TYR A 272 -17.60 -0.43 15.78
CA TYR A 272 -18.82 -1.18 16.03
C TYR A 272 -20.06 -0.29 15.96
N ASP A 273 -20.06 0.85 16.65
CA ASP A 273 -21.18 1.80 16.67
C ASP A 273 -21.51 2.36 15.28
N THR A 274 -20.48 2.53 14.44
CA THR A 274 -20.66 2.95 13.04
C THR A 274 -21.33 1.84 12.22
N ILE A 275 -20.96 0.58 12.44
CA ILE A 275 -21.54 -0.58 11.73
C ILE A 275 -22.99 -0.82 12.18
N SER A 276 -23.29 -0.62 13.48
CA SER A 276 -24.65 -0.75 14.03
C SER A 276 -25.55 0.44 13.72
N GLY A 277 -25.02 1.52 13.11
CA GLY A 277 -25.79 2.71 12.76
C GLY A 277 -26.21 3.55 13.97
N THR A 278 -25.57 3.34 15.13
CA THR A 278 -25.88 4.03 16.40
C THR A 278 -24.97 5.23 16.67
N ALA A 279 -23.92 5.41 15.87
CA ALA A 279 -22.95 6.48 16.06
C ALA A 279 -23.41 7.84 15.50
N VAL A 280 -23.31 8.89 16.32
CA VAL A 280 -23.13 10.28 15.89
C VAL A 280 -21.63 10.57 16.01
N ASP A 281 -20.88 10.35 14.92
CA ASP A 281 -19.41 10.44 14.91
C ASP A 281 -18.94 11.48 13.89
N GLY A 282 -18.15 12.46 14.34
CA GLY A 282 -17.56 13.46 13.46
C GLY A 282 -16.72 12.86 12.32
N SER A 283 -16.14 11.68 12.49
CA SER A 283 -15.45 11.01 11.38
C SER A 283 -16.40 10.30 10.42
N TYR A 284 -17.62 9.92 10.81
CA TYR A 284 -18.67 9.49 9.88
C TYR A 284 -19.18 10.68 9.09
N ASP A 285 -19.40 11.83 9.74
CA ASP A 285 -19.83 13.07 9.09
C ASP A 285 -18.78 13.58 8.10
N VAL A 286 -17.48 13.49 8.44
CA VAL A 286 -16.38 13.78 7.51
C VAL A 286 -16.39 12.81 6.31
N ARG A 287 -16.71 11.52 6.51
CA ARG A 287 -16.76 10.55 5.40
C ARG A 287 -18.00 10.74 4.53
N SER A 288 -19.14 11.09 5.11
CA SER A 288 -20.36 11.41 4.36
C SER A 288 -20.16 12.68 3.53
N SER A 289 -19.61 13.74 4.13
CA SER A 289 -19.28 14.98 3.40
C SER A 289 -18.22 14.76 2.30
N GLN A 290 -17.20 13.92 2.53
CA GLN A 290 -16.24 13.51 1.50
C GLN A 290 -16.92 12.74 0.35
N LYS A 291 -17.89 11.87 0.65
CA LYS A 291 -18.68 11.13 -0.36
C LYS A 291 -19.51 12.09 -1.19
N ASP A 292 -20.26 13.00 -0.56
CA ASP A 292 -21.11 13.97 -1.26
C ASP A 292 -20.28 14.89 -2.15
N LYS A 293 -19.12 15.34 -1.64
CA LYS A 293 -18.14 16.09 -2.42
C LYS A 293 -17.60 15.31 -3.62
N ALA A 294 -17.27 14.03 -3.44
CA ALA A 294 -16.81 13.18 -4.53
C ALA A 294 -17.90 13.02 -5.61
N LEU A 295 -19.16 12.90 -5.20
CA LEU A 295 -20.31 12.80 -6.10
C LEU A 295 -20.56 14.09 -6.88
N LEU A 296 -20.53 15.25 -6.22
CA LEU A 296 -20.67 16.55 -6.87
C LEU A 296 -19.59 16.76 -7.95
N ARG A 297 -18.32 16.53 -7.58
CA ARG A 297 -17.19 16.61 -8.50
C ARG A 297 -17.27 15.60 -9.66
N PHE A 298 -17.83 14.43 -9.40
CA PHE A 298 -18.06 13.43 -10.44
C PHE A 298 -19.11 13.90 -11.45
N ILE A 299 -20.19 14.55 -10.99
CA ILE A 299 -21.25 15.07 -11.86
C ILE A 299 -20.71 16.18 -12.79
N GLU A 300 -19.78 17.01 -12.31
CA GLU A 300 -19.15 18.08 -13.10
C GLU A 300 -18.37 17.55 -14.32
N SER A 301 -17.67 16.42 -14.18
CA SER A 301 -16.92 15.79 -15.28
C SER A 301 -16.85 14.27 -15.10
N PRO A 302 -17.87 13.52 -15.54
CA PRO A 302 -17.94 12.07 -15.26
C PRO A 302 -16.85 11.26 -15.94
N ILE A 303 -16.43 11.65 -17.16
CA ILE A 303 -15.53 10.86 -17.99
C ILE A 303 -14.07 11.04 -17.55
N PHE A 304 -13.64 12.30 -17.41
CA PHE A 304 -12.23 12.66 -17.16
C PHE A 304 -11.98 13.24 -15.77
N GLY A 305 -13.01 13.48 -14.97
CA GLY A 305 -12.89 14.08 -13.64
C GLY A 305 -12.59 15.58 -13.69
N VAL A 306 -12.46 16.16 -12.50
CA VAL A 306 -12.19 17.59 -12.28
C VAL A 306 -10.83 17.83 -11.59
N GLY A 307 -9.94 16.83 -11.60
CA GLY A 307 -8.65 16.89 -10.93
C GLY A 307 -8.76 16.89 -9.39
N PRO A 308 -7.63 17.07 -8.68
CA PRO A 308 -7.55 16.93 -7.24
C PRO A 308 -8.28 18.04 -6.50
N THR A 309 -8.67 17.75 -5.27
CA THR A 309 -9.31 18.72 -4.40
C THR A 309 -8.34 19.83 -4.01
N LYS A 310 -8.79 21.07 -4.22
CA LYS A 310 -8.07 22.31 -3.88
C LYS A 310 -8.35 22.78 -2.44
N ASP A 311 -9.40 22.23 -1.81
CA ASP A 311 -9.83 22.60 -0.46
C ASP A 311 -9.14 21.76 0.63
N GLU A 312 -9.25 22.24 1.88
CA GLU A 312 -8.66 21.64 3.09
C GLU A 312 -9.19 20.25 3.46
N LEU A 313 -10.35 19.85 2.92
CA LEU A 313 -10.93 18.52 3.12
C LEU A 313 -10.60 17.61 1.92
N PRO A 314 -9.52 16.80 1.97
CA PRO A 314 -9.19 15.85 0.93
C PRO A 314 -10.20 14.69 0.90
N ILE A 315 -10.43 14.13 -0.28
CA ILE A 315 -11.24 12.91 -0.42
C ILE A 315 -10.35 11.70 -0.09
N GLU A 316 -10.45 11.21 1.13
CA GLU A 316 -9.62 10.10 1.62
C GLU A 316 -10.14 8.70 1.24
N MET A 317 -11.29 8.61 0.57
CA MET A 317 -11.82 7.34 0.04
C MET A 317 -11.21 7.04 -1.33
N GLN A 318 -10.54 5.90 -1.49
CA GLN A 318 -9.72 5.66 -2.68
C GLN A 318 -10.45 5.68 -4.01
N LEU A 319 -11.56 4.95 -4.08
CA LEU A 319 -12.39 4.97 -5.28
C LEU A 319 -13.06 6.35 -5.45
N GLY A 320 -13.44 7.01 -4.35
CA GLY A 320 -14.00 8.36 -4.34
C GLY A 320 -13.02 9.41 -4.90
N TYR A 321 -11.74 9.32 -4.57
CA TYR A 321 -10.71 10.19 -5.09
C TYR A 321 -10.47 9.95 -6.59
N TYR A 322 -10.34 8.69 -7.00
CA TYR A 322 -10.12 8.37 -8.42
C TYR A 322 -11.32 8.76 -9.29
N VAL A 323 -12.54 8.47 -8.85
CA VAL A 323 -13.75 8.81 -9.63
C VAL A 323 -13.96 10.33 -9.71
N SER A 324 -13.72 11.07 -8.63
CA SER A 324 -13.89 12.53 -8.63
C SER A 324 -12.77 13.26 -9.38
N SER A 325 -11.52 12.82 -9.20
CA SER A 325 -10.36 13.53 -9.73
C SER A 325 -9.97 13.07 -11.14
N TRP A 326 -10.33 11.85 -11.54
CA TRP A 326 -9.89 11.22 -12.80
C TRP A 326 -11.05 10.66 -13.64
N GLY A 327 -12.28 10.81 -13.16
CA GLY A 327 -13.47 10.28 -13.82
C GLY A 327 -13.49 8.76 -13.93
N ILE A 328 -14.42 8.26 -14.73
CA ILE A 328 -14.56 6.83 -15.03
C ILE A 328 -13.30 6.30 -15.73
N CYS A 329 -12.69 7.08 -16.63
CA CYS A 329 -11.52 6.63 -17.39
C CYS A 329 -10.35 6.32 -16.45
N GLY A 330 -9.98 7.23 -15.56
CA GLY A 330 -8.89 7.00 -14.61
C GLY A 330 -9.19 5.90 -13.61
N LEU A 331 -10.45 5.81 -13.14
CA LEU A 331 -10.89 4.74 -12.23
C LEU A 331 -10.76 3.35 -12.87
N ILE A 332 -11.20 3.19 -14.13
CA ILE A 332 -11.10 1.92 -14.86
C ILE A 332 -9.63 1.53 -15.03
N ILE A 333 -8.76 2.45 -15.44
CA ILE A 333 -7.33 2.17 -15.60
C ILE A 333 -6.71 1.72 -14.28
N PHE A 334 -7.03 2.41 -13.18
CA PHE A 334 -6.57 2.03 -11.84
C PHE A 334 -7.06 0.62 -11.47
N ILE A 335 -8.33 0.30 -11.67
CA ILE A 335 -8.91 -1.02 -11.36
C ILE A 335 -8.26 -2.11 -12.21
N ILE A 336 -8.07 -1.89 -13.52
CA ILE A 336 -7.37 -2.85 -14.40
C ILE A 336 -5.95 -3.10 -13.89
N LEU A 337 -5.23 -2.05 -13.50
CA LEU A 337 -3.88 -2.18 -12.96
C LEU A 337 -3.86 -3.01 -11.65
N GLN A 338 -4.82 -2.78 -10.76
CA GLN A 338 -5.00 -3.57 -9.54
C GLN A 338 -5.28 -5.05 -9.85
N PHE A 339 -6.12 -5.33 -10.85
CA PHE A 339 -6.35 -6.70 -11.31
C PHE A 339 -5.10 -7.35 -11.90
N CYS A 340 -4.28 -6.62 -12.67
CA CYS A 340 -3.01 -7.13 -13.17
C CYS A 340 -2.05 -7.51 -12.03
N PHE A 341 -2.00 -6.70 -10.96
CA PHE A 341 -1.18 -7.00 -9.78
C PHE A 341 -1.71 -8.21 -9.02
N PHE A 342 -3.03 -8.29 -8.85
CA PHE A 342 -3.68 -9.42 -8.18
C PHE A 342 -3.44 -10.73 -8.96
N ASP A 343 -3.67 -10.73 -10.28
CA ASP A 343 -3.40 -11.88 -11.16
C ASP A 343 -1.92 -12.32 -11.08
N SER A 344 -0.99 -11.36 -11.09
CA SER A 344 0.44 -11.65 -10.93
C SER A 344 0.76 -12.26 -9.56
N ALA A 345 0.08 -11.81 -8.50
CA ALA A 345 0.21 -12.39 -7.16
C ALA A 345 -0.31 -13.83 -7.12
N ILE A 346 -1.50 -14.09 -7.68
CA ILE A 346 -2.09 -15.44 -7.73
C ILE A 346 -1.25 -16.37 -8.59
N LYS A 347 -0.85 -15.96 -9.80
CA LYS A 347 0.07 -16.72 -10.66
C LYS A 347 1.37 -17.04 -9.96
N GLY A 348 1.95 -16.08 -9.25
CA GLY A 348 3.15 -16.29 -8.44
C GLY A 348 2.94 -17.31 -7.32
N ALA A 349 1.79 -17.30 -6.65
CA ALA A 349 1.47 -18.32 -5.65
C ALA A 349 1.33 -19.71 -6.28
N LEU A 350 0.58 -19.84 -7.38
CA LEU A 350 0.30 -21.15 -7.99
C LEU A 350 1.51 -21.77 -8.70
N SER A 351 2.39 -20.96 -9.29
CA SER A 351 3.50 -21.44 -10.13
C SER A 351 4.82 -21.67 -9.38
N ASN A 352 5.03 -21.06 -8.22
CA ASN A 352 6.31 -21.14 -7.52
C ASN A 352 6.41 -22.37 -6.61
N LYS A 353 7.31 -23.30 -6.97
CA LYS A 353 7.67 -24.45 -6.13
C LYS A 353 8.41 -24.09 -4.84
N LYS A 354 8.96 -22.87 -4.74
CA LYS A 354 9.70 -22.42 -3.55
C LYS A 354 8.72 -21.89 -2.51
N ASP A 355 8.67 -22.54 -1.36
CA ASP A 355 7.72 -22.25 -0.28
C ASP A 355 7.68 -20.77 0.15
N TYR A 356 8.84 -20.10 0.31
CA TYR A 356 8.89 -18.68 0.68
C TYR A 356 8.30 -17.75 -0.40
N LEU A 357 8.39 -18.11 -1.68
CA LEU A 357 7.81 -17.31 -2.78
C LEU A 357 6.31 -17.51 -2.88
N TYR A 358 5.84 -18.74 -2.65
CA TYR A 358 4.41 -19.04 -2.54
C TYR A 358 3.79 -18.19 -1.42
N LYS A 359 4.40 -18.23 -0.23
CA LYS A 359 3.95 -17.46 0.94
C LYS A 359 3.96 -15.96 0.66
N PHE A 360 5.06 -15.41 0.14
CA PHE A 360 5.15 -14.00 -0.26
C PHE A 360 4.05 -13.60 -1.25
N SER A 361 3.84 -14.39 -2.31
CA SER A 361 2.85 -14.10 -3.35
C SER A 361 1.43 -14.15 -2.79
N LYS A 362 1.13 -15.12 -1.92
CA LYS A 362 -0.17 -15.22 -1.23
C LYS A 362 -0.38 -14.03 -0.28
N SER A 363 0.63 -13.61 0.47
CA SER A 363 0.57 -12.42 1.32
C SER A 363 0.31 -11.16 0.48
N ASN A 364 0.99 -11.00 -0.65
CA ASN A 364 0.78 -9.86 -1.55
C ASN A 364 -0.64 -9.84 -2.14
N ALA A 365 -1.19 -10.99 -2.54
CA ALA A 365 -2.56 -11.06 -3.05
C ALA A 365 -3.59 -10.57 -2.02
N ILE A 366 -3.44 -10.99 -0.76
CA ILE A 366 -4.29 -10.53 0.35
C ILE A 366 -4.07 -9.04 0.62
N TRP A 367 -2.82 -8.58 0.57
CA TRP A 367 -2.47 -7.18 0.80
C TRP A 367 -3.05 -6.22 -0.24
N ILE A 368 -3.13 -6.64 -1.50
CA ILE A 368 -3.82 -5.89 -2.57
C ILE A 368 -5.30 -5.71 -2.22
N ILE A 369 -5.98 -6.75 -1.74
CA ILE A 369 -7.39 -6.66 -1.30
C ILE A 369 -7.52 -5.66 -0.13
N SER A 370 -6.59 -5.71 0.84
CA SER A 370 -6.58 -4.78 1.97
C SER A 370 -6.48 -3.31 1.55
N SER A 371 -5.86 -3.02 0.40
CA SER A 371 -5.67 -1.64 -0.06
C SER A 371 -7.00 -0.90 -0.33
N PHE A 372 -8.01 -1.63 -0.80
CA PHE A 372 -9.36 -1.10 -1.04
C PHE A 372 -10.12 -0.79 0.26
N ILE A 373 -9.76 -1.43 1.37
CA ILE A 373 -10.42 -1.26 2.67
C ILE A 373 -9.76 -0.13 3.47
N VAL A 374 -8.42 -0.12 3.53
CA VAL A 374 -7.70 0.90 4.33
C VAL A 374 -7.90 2.30 3.76
N GLY A 375 -8.14 2.42 2.45
CA GLY A 375 -8.39 3.71 1.81
C GLY A 375 -7.12 4.53 1.71
N MET A 376 -6.21 4.15 0.82
CA MET A 376 -5.01 4.95 0.52
C MET A 376 -5.30 5.96 -0.58
N SER A 377 -6.01 7.03 -0.24
CA SER A 377 -6.19 8.15 -1.18
C SER A 377 -6.13 9.52 -0.58
N THR A 378 -5.13 9.77 0.23
CA THR A 378 -4.70 11.16 0.31
C THR A 378 -4.00 11.54 -0.99
N PRO A 379 -3.96 12.85 -1.32
CA PRO A 379 -3.02 13.35 -2.32
C PRO A 379 -1.59 12.85 -2.03
N ILE A 380 -0.77 12.73 -3.09
CA ILE A 380 0.65 12.33 -3.02
C ILE A 380 1.36 12.98 -1.86
N THR A 381 1.01 14.25 -1.57
CA THR A 381 1.63 15.08 -0.55
C THR A 381 1.45 14.58 0.88
N ASP A 382 0.80 13.42 1.11
CA ASP A 382 0.66 12.78 2.44
C ASP A 382 1.14 11.31 2.52
N GLN A 383 1.29 10.56 1.40
CA GLN A 383 1.40 9.07 1.44
C GLN A 383 2.57 8.42 0.68
N ILE A 384 3.58 9.18 0.21
CA ILE A 384 4.59 8.71 -0.77
C ILE A 384 5.27 7.38 -0.36
N ARG A 385 5.71 7.23 0.89
CA ARG A 385 6.49 6.06 1.36
C ARG A 385 5.78 4.73 1.12
N VAL A 386 4.52 4.64 1.51
CA VAL A 386 3.75 3.38 1.39
C VAL A 386 3.54 3.03 -0.07
N PHE A 387 3.23 4.02 -0.92
CA PHE A 387 3.09 3.78 -2.36
C PHE A 387 4.40 3.29 -2.99
N GLN A 388 5.55 3.86 -2.62
CA GLN A 388 6.84 3.40 -3.13
C GLN A 388 7.09 1.92 -2.79
N ILE A 389 6.87 1.53 -1.53
CA ILE A 389 6.99 0.13 -1.10
C ILE A 389 5.98 -0.76 -1.84
N TYR A 390 4.73 -0.32 -1.93
CA TYR A 390 3.66 -1.04 -2.61
C TYR A 390 4.04 -1.33 -4.06
N PHE A 391 4.41 -0.31 -4.84
CA PHE A 391 4.77 -0.49 -6.25
C PHE A 391 6.07 -1.28 -6.45
N ILE A 392 7.07 -1.14 -5.57
CA ILE A 392 8.26 -2.02 -5.61
C ILE A 392 7.86 -3.49 -5.42
N ILE A 393 7.00 -3.79 -4.44
CA ILE A 393 6.50 -5.16 -4.21
C ILE A 393 5.71 -5.65 -5.42
N GLN A 394 4.83 -4.83 -6.02
CA GLN A 394 4.08 -5.21 -7.21
C GLN A 394 4.99 -5.47 -8.41
N GLY A 395 6.01 -4.64 -8.63
CA GLY A 395 6.99 -4.85 -9.69
C GLY A 395 7.77 -6.15 -9.51
N TYR A 396 8.22 -6.40 -8.29
CA TYR A 396 8.90 -7.63 -7.93
C TYR A 396 8.02 -8.87 -8.14
N GLN A 397 6.76 -8.82 -7.70
CA GLN A 397 5.78 -9.87 -7.90
C GLN A 397 5.55 -10.13 -9.39
N TYR A 398 5.38 -9.06 -10.18
CA TYR A 398 5.20 -9.13 -11.62
C TYR A 398 6.35 -9.85 -12.32
N ALA A 399 7.58 -9.51 -11.95
CA ALA A 399 8.78 -10.13 -12.49
C ALA A 399 8.87 -11.63 -12.16
N ILE A 400 8.41 -12.05 -10.98
CA ILE A 400 8.40 -13.45 -10.54
C ILE A 400 7.31 -14.25 -11.27
N ALA A 401 6.11 -13.70 -11.39
CA ALA A 401 4.99 -14.36 -12.05
C ALA A 401 5.26 -14.58 -13.54
N ASN A 402 5.88 -13.61 -14.20
CA ASN A 402 6.14 -13.62 -15.64
C ASN A 402 7.57 -14.08 -15.98
N LYS A 403 8.11 -15.06 -15.24
CA LYS A 403 9.43 -15.66 -15.52
C LYS A 403 9.46 -16.53 -16.77
N ASN A 404 8.31 -17.04 -17.22
CA ASN A 404 8.20 -17.92 -18.38
C ASN A 404 7.78 -17.22 -19.68
N VAL A 405 7.49 -15.91 -19.64
CA VAL A 405 7.22 -15.15 -20.86
C VAL A 405 8.56 -14.81 -21.48
N SER A 406 9.04 -15.69 -22.36
CA SER A 406 10.02 -15.28 -23.37
C SER A 406 9.49 -14.02 -24.03
N THR A 407 10.38 -13.06 -24.21
CA THR A 407 10.22 -11.89 -25.06
C THR A 407 9.57 -12.26 -26.39
N SER A 408 8.25 -12.12 -26.44
CA SER A 408 7.50 -11.95 -27.67
C SER A 408 6.35 -11.03 -27.28
N CYS A 409 6.51 -9.77 -27.67
CA CYS A 409 5.43 -8.81 -27.72
C CYS A 409 4.24 -9.48 -28.46
N SER A 410 3.23 -9.88 -27.72
CA SER A 410 2.01 -10.47 -28.28
C SER A 410 0.78 -9.84 -27.65
N LEU A 411 0.77 -8.50 -27.65
CA LEU A 411 -0.46 -7.71 -27.54
C LEU A 411 -1.06 -7.43 -28.94
N PHE A 412 -0.64 -8.19 -29.97
CA PHE A 412 -1.17 -8.12 -31.34
C PHE A 412 -1.36 -9.49 -32.02
N LEU A 413 -1.56 -10.57 -31.26
CA LEU A 413 -1.84 -11.91 -31.82
C LEU A 413 -3.26 -12.41 -31.56
N ILE A 414 -4.24 -11.50 -31.66
CA ILE A 414 -5.65 -11.87 -31.92
C ILE A 414 -5.90 -12.01 -33.44
N HIS A 415 -4.91 -11.79 -34.32
CA HIS A 415 -5.12 -11.81 -35.78
C HIS A 415 -4.31 -12.83 -36.59
N LYS A 416 -3.77 -13.89 -35.98
CA LYS A 416 -3.01 -14.91 -36.74
C LYS A 416 -3.32 -16.37 -36.39
N LYS A 417 -4.59 -16.65 -36.08
CA LYS A 417 -5.12 -18.02 -35.97
C LYS A 417 -6.34 -18.28 -36.87
N ILE A 418 -6.46 -17.54 -37.97
CA ILE A 418 -7.42 -17.79 -39.03
C ILE A 418 -6.65 -17.92 -40.34
N LYS A 419 -6.94 -19.00 -41.09
CA LYS A 419 -6.36 -19.44 -42.37
C LYS A 419 -4.98 -20.06 -42.32
N LYS A 420 -4.97 -21.37 -42.05
CA LYS A 420 -4.45 -22.40 -42.97
C LYS A 420 -5.17 -23.72 -42.67
N HIS A 421 -6.43 -23.82 -43.12
CA HIS A 421 -6.97 -25.12 -43.49
C HIS A 421 -6.36 -25.45 -44.87
N PRO A 422 -5.66 -26.58 -45.04
CA PRO A 422 -5.38 -27.09 -46.36
C PRO A 422 -6.71 -27.62 -46.93
N LEU A 423 -7.10 -27.08 -48.08
CA LEU A 423 -8.06 -27.76 -48.95
C LEU A 423 -7.44 -29.12 -49.32
N LYS A 424 -8.16 -30.19 -49.01
CA LYS A 424 -8.15 -31.44 -49.76
C LYS A 424 -9.56 -31.66 -50.27
#